data_AF-A0A4Q3N2V9-F1
#
_entry.id   AF-A0A4Q3N2V9-F1
#
_cell.length_a   1.000
_cell.length_b   1.000
_cell.length_c   1.000
_cell.angle_alpha   90.00
_cell.angle_beta   90.00
_cell.angle_gamma   90.00
#
_symmetry.space_group_name_H-M   'P 1'
#
loop_
_entity.id
_entity.type
_entity.pdbx_description
1 polymer ?
#
loop_
_entity_poly.entity_id
_entity_poly.type
_entity_poly.pdbx_seq_one_letter_code
_entity_poly.pdbx_strand_id
1 'polypeptide(L)' 'MLDYIIVGGGLAGLCFAEQVIASGQSVLIVDDGRLSTSSTAAGVYNPVILKRYSVLSQAMEQ' A
#
# COMPACT_ATOMS: atom_id res chain seq x y z
N MET A 1 21.74 -3.83 14.23
CA MET A 1 21.66 -4.57 12.95
C MET A 1 20.25 -4.43 12.45
N LEU A 2 20.02 -4.45 11.14
CA LEU A 2 18.70 -4.27 10.57
C LEU A 2 18.18 -5.63 10.10
N ASP A 3 16.98 -6.03 10.51
CA ASP A 3 16.46 -7.38 10.24
C ASP A 3 15.76 -7.46 8.86
N TYR A 4 15.07 -6.38 8.47
CA TYR A 4 14.31 -6.33 7.21
C TYR A 4 14.51 -5.00 6.47
N ILE A 5 14.62 -5.08 5.14
CA ILE A 5 14.50 -3.92 4.25
C ILE A 5 13.28 -4.11 3.38
N ILE A 6 12.37 -3.15 3.39
CA ILE A 6 11.19 -3.09 2.54
C ILE A 6 11.42 -2.00 1.50
N VAL A 7 11.30 -2.35 0.21
CA VAL A 7 11.40 -1.39 -0.90
C VAL A 7 10.00 -1.19 -1.47
N GLY A 8 9.45 0.01 -1.29
CA GLY A 8 8.07 0.39 -1.59
C GLY A 8 7.19 0.48 -0.33
N GLY A 9 6.70 1.68 -0.04
CA GLY A 9 5.81 2.05 1.06
C GLY A 9 4.32 1.91 0.73
N GLY A 10 3.98 0.97 -0.14
CA GLY A 10 2.58 0.63 -0.44
C GLY A 10 1.88 -0.09 0.72
N LEU A 11 0.58 -0.36 0.55
CA LEU A 11 -0.26 -0.99 1.58
C LEU A 11 0.31 -2.34 2.06
N ALA A 12 0.80 -3.17 1.15
CA ALA A 12 1.42 -4.46 1.49
C ALA A 12 2.73 -4.28 2.30
N GLY A 13 3.57 -3.31 1.91
CA GLY A 13 4.82 -3.00 2.62
C GLY A 13 4.56 -2.50 4.04
N LEU A 14 3.56 -1.64 4.21
CA LEU A 14 3.12 -1.14 5.52
C LEU A 14 2.51 -2.24 6.39
N CYS A 15 1.62 -3.08 5.85
CA CYS A 15 1.03 -4.20 6.59
C CYS A 15 2.10 -5.20 7.07
N PHE A 16 3.11 -5.45 6.25
CA PHE A 16 4.22 -6.32 6.64
C PHE A 16 5.14 -5.64 7.67
N ALA A 17 5.43 -4.34 7.51
CA ALA A 17 6.21 -3.58 8.48
C ALA A 17 5.56 -3.61 9.87
N GLU A 18 4.24 -3.49 9.95
CA GLU A 18 3.48 -3.63 11.21
C GLU A 18 3.72 -4.98 11.89
N GLN A 19 3.71 -6.08 11.13
CA GLN A 19 3.98 -7.41 11.67
C GLN A 19 5.43 -7.55 12.18
N VAL A 20 6.40 -6.99 11.47
CA VAL A 20 7.82 -7.00 11.85
C VAL A 20 8.07 -6.16 13.11
N ILE A 21 7.39 -5.01 13.23
CA ILE A 21 7.46 -4.18 14.43
C ILE A 21 6.80 -4.92 15.61
N ALA A 22 5.66 -5.58 15.40
CA ALA A 22 4.96 -6.35 16.42
C ALA A 22 5.77 -7.57 16.91
N SER A 23 6.64 -8.15 16.07
CA SER A 23 7.55 -9.23 16.46
C SER A 23 8.82 -8.72 17.18
N GLY A 24 8.96 -7.40 17.38
CA GLY A 24 10.12 -6.79 18.04
C GLY A 24 11.37 -6.74 17.16
N GLN A 25 11.21 -6.88 15.85
CA GLN A 25 12.30 -6.84 14.87
C GLN A 25 12.41 -5.45 14.23
N SER A 26 13.58 -5.15 13.68
CA SER A 26 13.88 -3.86 13.08
C SER A 26 13.67 -3.87 11.56
N VAL A 27 13.03 -2.82 11.03
CA VAL A 27 12.74 -2.69 9.60
C VAL A 27 13.10 -1.30 9.09
N LEU A 28 13.66 -1.24 7.88
CA LEU A 28 13.87 -0.01 7.10
C LEU A 28 12.97 -0.03 5.87
N ILE A 29 12.16 1.00 5.69
CA ILE A 29 11.33 1.18 4.51
C ILE A 29 11.97 2.23 3.62
N VAL A 30 12.22 1.88 2.36
CA VAL A 30 12.70 2.78 1.31
C VAL A 30 11.58 2.94 0.30
N ASP A 31 11.04 4.15 0.20
CA ASP A 31 9.99 4.50 -0.76
C ASP A 31 10.43 5.73 -1.57
N ASP A 32 10.06 5.78 -2.85
CA ASP A 32 10.44 6.89 -3.72
C ASP A 32 9.48 8.09 -3.63
N GLY A 33 8.48 8.02 -2.74
CA GLY A 33 7.51 9.07 -2.46
C GLY A 33 6.60 9.40 -3.65
N ARG A 34 6.74 8.69 -4.77
CA ARG A 34 5.81 8.79 -5.88
C ARG A 34 4.52 8.11 -5.46
N LEU A 35 3.39 8.65 -5.92
CA LEU A 35 2.08 8.02 -5.76
C LEU A 35 2.13 6.61 -6.36
N SER A 36 2.45 5.63 -5.52
CA SER A 36 2.35 4.23 -5.88
C SER A 36 0.86 3.90 -6.00
N THR A 37 0.50 3.04 -6.95
CA THR A 37 -0.88 2.56 -7.19
C THR A 37 -1.55 1.99 -5.93
N SER A 38 -0.76 1.65 -4.91
CA SER A 38 -1.22 1.25 -3.58
C SER A 38 -1.90 2.36 -2.77
N SER A 39 -1.51 3.63 -2.95
CA SER A 39 -2.20 4.78 -2.34
C SER A 39 -3.59 4.97 -2.94
N THR A 40 -3.71 4.84 -4.26
CA THR A 40 -5.02 4.78 -4.95
C THR A 40 -5.83 3.54 -4.51
N ALA A 41 -5.15 2.44 -4.17
CA ALA A 41 -5.77 1.23 -3.62
C ALA A 41 -6.19 1.33 -2.14
N ALA A 42 -5.84 2.39 -1.39
CA ALA A 42 -6.41 2.60 -0.06
C ALA A 42 -7.94 2.81 -0.12
N GLY A 43 -8.45 3.40 -1.22
CA GLY A 43 -9.88 3.43 -1.54
C GLY A 43 -10.46 2.04 -1.89
N VAL A 44 -9.61 1.04 -2.13
CA VAL A 44 -9.97 -0.34 -2.45
C VAL A 44 -10.02 -1.24 -1.22
N TYR A 45 -9.43 -0.80 -0.10
CA TYR A 45 -9.56 -1.48 1.18
C TYR A 45 -11.02 -1.61 1.63
N ASN A 46 -11.86 -0.67 1.19
CA ASN A 46 -13.31 -0.77 1.29
C ASN A 46 -13.90 -1.23 -0.07
N PRO A 47 -14.43 -2.46 -0.18
CA PRO A 47 -14.99 -2.98 -1.44
C PRO A 47 -16.18 -2.16 -1.96
N VAL A 48 -16.87 -1.42 -1.08
CA VAL A 48 -17.97 -0.52 -1.44
C VAL A 48 -17.46 0.78 -2.11
N ILE A 49 -16.25 1.22 -1.78
CA ILE A 49 -15.61 2.38 -2.41
C ILE A 49 -14.93 1.97 -3.72
N LEU A 50 -14.25 0.80 -3.77
CA LEU A 50 -13.76 0.20 -5.02
C LEU A 50 -14.86 0.15 -6.09
N LYS A 51 -16.05 -0.38 -5.73
CA LYS A 51 -17.17 -0.51 -6.67
C LYS A 51 -17.62 0.82 -7.28
N ARG A 52 -17.50 1.94 -6.57
CA ARG A 52 -17.83 3.28 -7.09
C ARG A 52 -16.75 3.84 -8.00
N TYR A 53 -15.49 3.58 -7.68
CA TYR A 53 -14.35 4.02 -8.50
C TYR A 53 -14.21 3.22 -9.79
N SER A 54 -14.52 1.92 -9.80
CA SER A 54 -14.45 1.07 -11.01
C SER A 54 -15.38 1.55 -12.13
N VAL A 55 -16.55 2.10 -11.79
CA VAL A 55 -17.51 2.62 -12.78
C VAL A 55 -16.99 3.92 -13.39
N LEU A 56 -16.36 4.78 -12.57
CA LEU A 56 -15.74 6.03 -13.04
C LEU A 56 -14.51 5.76 -13.90
N SER A 57 -13.67 4.79 -13.53
CA SER A 57 -12.49 4.44 -14.34
C SER A 57 -12.89 3.87 -15.71
N GLN A 58 -13.90 3.00 -15.76
CA GLN A 58 -14.43 2.46 -17.02
C GLN A 58 -15.05 3.54 -17.92
N ALA A 59 -15.67 4.57 -17.32
CA ALA A 59 -16.25 5.69 -18.07
C ALA A 59 -15.19 6.65 -18.64
N MET A 60 -14.01 6.72 -18.03
CA MET A 60 -12.90 7.56 -18.51
C MET A 60 -12.07 6.88 -19.62
N GLU A 61 -12.19 5.56 -19.80
CA GLU A 61 -11.53 4.82 -20.88
C GLU A 61 -12.34 4.79 -22.21
N GLN A 62 -13.56 5.35 -22.24
CA GLN A 62 -14.41 5.43 -23.44
C GLN A 62 -14.33 6.79 -24.16
#